data_AF-A0A370NQX8-F1
#
_entry.id   AF-A0A370NQX8-F1
#
_cell.length_a   1.000
_cell.length_b   1.000
_cell.length_c   1.000
_cell.angle_alpha   90.00
_cell.angle_beta   90.00
_cell.angle_gamma   90.00
#
_symmetry.space_group_name_H-M   'P 1'
#
loop_
_entity.id
_entity.type
_entity.pdbx_description
1 polymer ?
#
loop_
_entity_poly.entity_id
_entity_poly.type
_entity_poly.pdbx_seq_one_letter_code
_entity_poly.pdbx_strand_id
1 'polypeptide(L)'
;MQTQIIRVIPPNLIAPGLQTAPPHVKANPAVPMPNSLRVPPAKPKPRGNTQKDLEDFALALCASYARIPDVQAPFDASTLEWRGQPYIYVTGWDIKRRRRLLEVFQKHSKHFLEPMLAFQYPPPFRKLFKLDYDILYSPDP
;
A
#
# COMPACT_ATOMS: atom_id res chain seq x y z
N MET A 1 0.02 22.29 23.28
CA MET A 1 0.95 21.90 22.19
C MET A 1 0.13 21.73 20.92
N GLN A 2 0.42 22.48 19.85
CA GLN A 2 -0.35 22.46 18.60
C GLN A 2 0.45 21.76 17.50
N THR A 3 -0.10 20.68 16.94
CA THR A 3 0.49 19.96 15.81
C THR A 3 -0.01 20.57 14.50
N GLN A 4 0.88 21.15 13.70
CA GLN A 4 0.51 21.69 12.39
C GLN A 4 0.31 20.56 11.37
N ILE A 5 -0.84 20.58 10.69
CA ILE A 5 -1.15 19.65 9.61
C ILE A 5 -0.69 20.28 8.29
N ILE A 6 0.38 19.73 7.70
CA ILE A 6 0.87 20.17 6.39
C ILE A 6 -0.13 19.74 5.30
N ARG A 7 -0.97 20.69 4.86
CA ARG A 7 -1.80 20.53 3.66
C ARG A 7 -1.01 20.95 2.42
N VAL A 8 -0.54 19.99 1.64
CA VAL A 8 0.02 20.26 0.31
C VAL A 8 -1.12 20.49 -0.68
N ILE A 9 -1.34 21.75 -1.06
CA ILE A 9 -2.26 22.16 -2.12
C ILE A 9 -1.43 22.35 -3.40
N PRO A 10 -1.70 21.63 -4.51
CA PRO A 10 -1.04 21.89 -5.78
C PRO A 10 -1.64 23.16 -6.44
N PRO A 11 -0.82 24.12 -6.89
CA PRO A 11 -1.31 25.27 -7.63
C PRO A 11 -1.40 24.93 -9.13
N ASN A 12 -2.57 25.16 -9.73
CA ASN A 12 -2.73 25.71 -11.08
C ASN A 12 -4.21 25.90 -11.44
N LEU A 13 -4.71 27.12 -11.27
CA LEU A 13 -5.56 27.71 -12.29
C LEU A 13 -4.63 28.36 -13.32
N ILE A 14 -4.84 28.08 -14.61
CA ILE A 14 -4.81 29.05 -15.73
C ILE A 14 -5.29 28.34 -17.00
N ALA A 15 -6.27 28.96 -17.63
CA ALA A 15 -6.65 28.89 -19.04
C ALA A 15 -7.10 30.33 -19.40
N PRO A 16 -7.22 30.76 -20.69
CA PRO A 16 -7.28 29.98 -21.93
C PRO A 16 -6.36 30.51 -23.07
N GLY A 17 -6.45 29.92 -24.27
CA GLY A 17 -5.86 30.49 -25.49
C GLY A 17 -5.91 29.57 -26.72
N LEU A 18 -6.71 29.94 -27.73
CA LEU A 18 -6.65 29.37 -29.09
C LEU A 18 -5.49 29.99 -29.89
N GLN A 19 -4.99 29.31 -30.94
CA GLN A 19 -4.97 29.77 -32.36
C GLN A 19 -3.81 29.16 -33.21
N THR A 20 -4.17 28.39 -34.25
CA THR A 20 -3.47 28.13 -35.55
C THR A 20 -2.05 27.52 -35.69
N ALA A 21 -1.92 26.64 -36.69
CA ALA A 21 -0.71 26.18 -37.42
C ALA A 21 -0.84 26.64 -38.90
N PRO A 22 0.05 26.31 -39.90
CA PRO A 22 1.28 25.49 -39.95
C PRO A 22 2.49 26.35 -40.47
N PRO A 23 3.53 25.95 -41.27
CA PRO A 23 3.97 24.64 -41.81
C PRO A 23 5.50 24.33 -41.82
N HIS A 24 5.83 23.16 -42.39
CA HIS A 24 7.09 22.64 -42.98
C HIS A 24 8.46 23.31 -42.74
N VAL A 25 9.46 22.50 -42.31
CA VAL A 25 10.61 21.99 -43.13
C VAL A 25 11.63 21.19 -42.28
N LYS A 26 12.23 20.15 -42.90
CA LYS A 26 13.42 19.34 -42.51
C LYS A 26 13.35 18.35 -41.34
N ALA A 27 13.83 17.14 -41.63
CA ALA A 27 14.07 16.06 -40.67
C ALA A 27 15.52 16.09 -40.14
N ASN A 28 15.72 15.59 -38.92
CA ASN A 28 16.98 15.04 -38.43
C ASN A 28 16.69 14.06 -37.25
N PRO A 29 17.62 13.17 -36.87
CA PRO A 29 17.25 11.84 -36.36
C PRO A 29 17.18 11.71 -34.84
N ALA A 30 16.55 10.61 -34.40
CA ALA A 30 16.65 10.00 -33.06
C ALA A 30 16.33 10.90 -31.86
N VAL A 31 15.04 11.17 -31.63
CA VAL A 31 14.56 11.62 -30.31
C VAL A 31 14.59 10.41 -29.36
N PRO A 32 15.37 10.42 -28.26
CA PRO A 32 15.26 9.40 -27.23
C PRO A 32 13.89 9.54 -26.55
N MET A 33 13.16 8.43 -26.41
CA MET A 33 11.85 8.46 -25.74
C MET A 33 12.03 8.98 -24.31
N PRO A 34 11.32 10.05 -23.89
CA PRO A 34 11.34 10.46 -22.49
C PRO A 34 10.76 9.32 -21.65
N ASN A 35 11.42 9.04 -20.51
CA ASN A 35 11.03 8.01 -19.55
C ASN A 35 9.51 7.89 -19.44
N SER A 36 8.98 6.66 -19.61
CA SER A 36 7.59 6.36 -19.29
C SER A 36 7.27 6.93 -17.92
N LEU A 37 6.41 7.95 -17.91
CA LEU A 37 5.74 8.44 -16.72
C LEU A 37 5.05 7.22 -16.11
N ARG A 38 5.67 6.63 -15.08
CA ARG A 38 5.03 5.62 -14.24
C ARG A 38 3.89 6.33 -13.54
N VAL A 39 2.72 6.35 -14.18
CA VAL A 39 1.47 6.74 -13.57
C VAL A 39 1.41 5.95 -12.26
N PRO A 40 1.39 6.61 -11.09
CA PRO A 40 1.28 5.90 -9.83
C PRO A 40 0.05 4.99 -9.91
N PRO A 41 0.15 3.70 -9.57
CA PRO A 41 -1.00 2.80 -9.63
C PRO A 41 -2.15 3.46 -8.87
N ALA A 42 -3.33 3.49 -9.50
CA ALA A 42 -4.49 4.16 -8.92
C ALA A 42 -4.70 3.61 -7.52
N LYS A 43 -4.71 4.51 -6.51
CA LYS A 43 -4.82 4.10 -5.10
C LYS A 43 -5.98 3.11 -4.97
N PRO A 44 -5.75 1.89 -4.44
CA PRO A 44 -6.81 0.92 -4.28
C PRO A 44 -8.00 1.55 -3.56
N LYS A 45 -9.20 1.14 -3.93
CA LYS A 45 -10.44 1.50 -3.25
C LYS A 45 -11.16 0.23 -2.85
N PRO A 46 -11.74 0.16 -1.64
CA PRO A 46 -12.58 -0.96 -1.26
C PRO A 46 -13.84 -0.97 -2.13
N ARG A 47 -14.24 -2.17 -2.55
CA ARG A 47 -15.43 -2.39 -3.40
C ARG A 47 -16.73 -2.31 -2.60
N GLY A 48 -16.65 -2.57 -1.30
CA GLY A 48 -17.75 -2.58 -0.35
C GLY A 48 -17.23 -2.57 1.08
N ASN A 49 -18.04 -3.10 2.01
CA ASN A 49 -17.72 -3.16 3.44
C ASN A 49 -17.86 -4.58 4.02
N THR A 50 -18.03 -5.60 3.17
CA THR A 50 -18.01 -7.01 3.59
C THR A 50 -16.59 -7.39 4.02
N GLN A 51 -16.45 -8.47 4.80
CA GLN A 51 -15.13 -8.99 5.17
C GLN A 51 -14.26 -9.25 3.94
N LYS A 52 -14.84 -9.84 2.88
CA LYS A 52 -14.10 -10.18 1.67
C LYS A 52 -13.67 -8.94 0.87
N ASP A 53 -14.51 -7.91 0.78
CA ASP A 53 -14.13 -6.63 0.15
C ASP A 53 -12.93 -5.98 0.85
N LEU A 54 -12.88 -6.11 2.19
CA LEU A 54 -11.82 -5.53 3.01
C LEU A 54 -10.52 -6.37 2.93
N GLU A 55 -10.61 -7.70 2.92
CA GLU A 55 -9.47 -8.59 2.64
C GLU A 55 -8.87 -8.33 1.25
N ASP A 56 -9.70 -8.23 0.21
CA ASP A 56 -9.25 -7.93 -1.16
C ASP A 56 -8.67 -6.51 -1.28
N PHE A 57 -9.19 -5.55 -0.51
CA PHE A 57 -8.64 -4.19 -0.43
C PHE A 57 -7.28 -4.16 0.29
N ALA A 58 -7.13 -4.87 1.41
CA ALA A 58 -5.85 -5.04 2.11
C ALA A 58 -4.80 -5.69 1.19
N LEU A 59 -5.19 -6.75 0.48
CA LEU A 59 -4.36 -7.42 -0.51
C LEU A 59 -3.86 -6.45 -1.58
N ALA A 60 -4.76 -5.63 -2.14
CA ALA A 60 -4.42 -4.64 -3.16
C ALA A 60 -3.50 -3.51 -2.64
N LEU A 61 -3.68 -3.08 -1.39
CA LEU A 61 -2.77 -2.12 -0.73
C LEU A 61 -1.36 -2.71 -0.58
N CYS A 62 -1.24 -3.92 -0.02
CA CYS A 62 0.05 -4.58 0.14
C CYS A 62 0.71 -4.88 -1.22
N ALA A 63 -0.04 -5.36 -2.21
CA ALA A 63 0.50 -5.57 -3.56
C ALA A 63 1.01 -4.29 -4.24
N SER A 64 0.48 -3.12 -3.85
CA SER A 64 0.88 -1.81 -4.41
C SER A 64 2.11 -1.21 -3.72
N TYR A 65 2.33 -1.50 -2.44
CA TYR A 65 3.29 -0.76 -1.59
C TYR A 65 4.26 -1.62 -0.77
N ALA A 66 3.94 -2.87 -0.45
CA ALA A 66 4.77 -3.71 0.42
C ALA A 66 6.10 -4.05 -0.27
N ARG A 67 7.21 -3.70 0.39
CA ARG A 67 8.57 -4.06 -0.01
C ARG A 67 9.34 -4.59 1.19
N ILE A 68 8.99 -5.80 1.61
CA ILE A 68 9.78 -6.54 2.60
C ILE A 68 10.82 -7.35 1.82
N PRO A 69 12.13 -7.22 2.12
CA PRO A 69 13.17 -8.04 1.50
C PRO A 69 12.85 -9.53 1.60
N ASP A 70 13.18 -10.27 0.53
CA ASP A 70 12.98 -11.72 0.40
C ASP A 70 11.53 -12.24 0.50
N VAL A 71 10.52 -11.38 0.64
CA VAL A 71 9.10 -11.76 0.69
C VAL A 71 8.38 -11.41 -0.61
N GLN A 72 7.73 -12.40 -1.22
CA GLN A 72 7.15 -12.30 -2.56
C GLN A 72 5.71 -12.82 -2.61
N ALA A 73 5.07 -12.55 -3.75
CA ALA A 73 3.77 -13.08 -4.11
C ALA A 73 3.81 -14.61 -4.32
N PRO A 74 2.68 -15.35 -4.22
CA PRO A 74 1.31 -14.85 -4.04
C PRO A 74 1.09 -14.28 -2.64
N PHE A 75 0.50 -13.09 -2.57
CA PHE A 75 0.02 -12.55 -1.31
C PHE A 75 -1.34 -13.17 -0.98
N ASP A 76 -1.64 -13.30 0.31
CA ASP A 76 -2.91 -13.81 0.82
C ASP A 76 -3.36 -12.98 2.02
N ALA A 77 -4.67 -12.71 2.09
CA ALA A 77 -5.29 -11.85 3.10
C ALA A 77 -6.35 -12.66 3.86
N SER A 78 -6.43 -12.45 5.18
CA SER A 78 -7.37 -13.18 6.04
C SER A 78 -7.76 -12.35 7.24
N THR A 79 -8.91 -12.65 7.84
CA THR A 79 -9.40 -11.98 9.05
C THR A 79 -9.19 -12.85 10.29
N LEU A 80 -8.73 -12.23 11.38
CA LEU A 80 -8.61 -12.81 12.71
C LEU A 80 -9.48 -12.03 13.69
N GLU A 81 -10.46 -12.70 14.29
CA GLU A 81 -11.28 -12.14 15.36
C GLU A 81 -10.53 -12.19 16.70
N TRP A 82 -10.42 -11.04 17.38
CA TRP A 82 -9.90 -10.97 18.74
C TRP A 82 -10.68 -9.97 19.58
N ARG A 83 -11.17 -10.42 20.75
CA ARG A 83 -12.01 -9.61 21.67
C ARG A 83 -13.23 -8.97 20.99
N GLY A 84 -13.80 -9.62 19.99
CA GLY A 84 -14.94 -9.12 19.22
C GLY A 84 -14.60 -8.01 18.23
N GLN A 85 -13.32 -7.89 17.83
CA GLN A 85 -12.87 -7.02 16.75
C GLN A 85 -12.18 -7.82 15.64
N PRO A 86 -12.57 -7.59 14.36
CA PRO A 86 -11.87 -8.15 13.20
C PRO A 86 -10.56 -7.42 12.93
N TYR A 87 -9.47 -8.18 12.83
CA TYR A 87 -8.17 -7.72 12.36
C TYR A 87 -7.85 -8.41 11.04
N ILE A 88 -7.72 -7.64 9.96
CA ILE A 88 -7.39 -8.17 8.64
C ILE A 88 -5.87 -8.13 8.50
N TYR A 89 -5.26 -9.24 8.12
CA TYR A 89 -3.82 -9.32 7.97
C TYR A 89 -3.45 -9.84 6.58
N VAL A 90 -2.35 -9.34 6.05
CA VAL A 90 -1.82 -9.76 4.74
C VAL A 90 -0.49 -10.48 4.94
N THR A 91 -0.29 -11.51 4.13
CA THR A 91 0.87 -12.39 4.18
C THR A 91 1.46 -12.62 2.80
N GLY A 92 2.72 -13.00 2.77
CA GLY A 92 3.44 -13.44 1.57
C GLY A 92 4.38 -14.59 1.90
N TRP A 93 5.23 -14.97 0.95
CA TRP A 93 6.12 -16.11 1.09
C TRP A 93 7.58 -15.67 1.04
N ASP A 94 8.40 -16.14 1.97
CA ASP A 94 9.85 -15.98 1.86
C ASP A 94 10.48 -16.99 0.88
N ILE A 95 11.75 -16.78 0.54
CA ILE A 95 12.55 -17.70 -0.30
C ILE A 95 12.61 -19.15 0.22
N LYS A 96 12.27 -19.39 1.49
CA LYS A 96 12.20 -20.72 2.13
C LYS A 96 10.77 -21.28 2.15
N ARG A 97 9.84 -20.66 1.40
CA ARG A 97 8.40 -20.97 1.36
C ARG A 97 7.74 -20.93 2.74
N ARG A 98 8.19 -20.07 3.64
CA ARG A 98 7.51 -19.80 4.91
C ARG A 98 6.58 -18.61 4.74
N ARG A 99 5.38 -18.70 5.32
CA ARG A 99 4.42 -17.59 5.35
C ARG A 99 4.95 -16.49 6.27
N ARG A 100 5.01 -15.26 5.78
CA ARG A 100 5.50 -14.06 6.48
C ARG A 100 4.37 -13.05 6.61
N LEU A 101 4.29 -12.37 7.75
CA LEU A 101 3.37 -11.26 7.96
C LEU A 101 3.88 -10.01 7.21
N LEU A 102 3.01 -9.37 6.42
CA LEU A 102 3.32 -8.10 5.75
C LEU A 102 2.79 -6.91 6.55
N GLU A 103 1.51 -6.97 6.92
CA GLU A 103 0.79 -5.86 7.54
C GLU A 103 -0.45 -6.38 8.27
N VAL A 104 -0.87 -5.68 9.34
CA VAL A 104 -2.16 -5.90 10.01
C VAL A 104 -2.97 -4.62 9.97
N PHE A 105 -4.24 -4.73 9.61
CA PHE A 105 -5.19 -3.64 9.49
C PHE A 105 -6.33 -3.80 10.49
N GLN A 106 -6.73 -2.68 11.09
CA GLN A 106 -8.00 -2.54 11.80
C GLN A 106 -9.04 -1.82 10.93
N LYS A 107 -10.33 -2.10 11.15
CA LYS A 107 -11.40 -1.40 10.45
C LYS A 107 -11.54 0.03 10.98
N HIS A 108 -11.34 1.03 10.12
CA HIS A 108 -11.40 2.45 10.50
C HIS A 108 -12.64 3.16 9.95
N SER A 109 -13.30 3.96 10.78
CA SER A 109 -14.60 4.61 10.50
C SER A 109 -14.58 5.59 9.32
N LYS A 110 -13.41 6.16 8.97
CA LYS A 110 -13.25 7.13 7.87
C LYS A 110 -12.43 6.63 6.68
N HIS A 111 -11.71 5.52 6.84
CA HIS A 111 -10.68 5.09 5.87
C HIS A 111 -10.81 3.63 5.42
N PHE A 112 -11.89 2.95 5.84
CA PHE A 112 -12.17 1.52 5.66
C PHE A 112 -11.17 0.62 6.40
N LEU A 113 -9.88 0.73 6.11
CA LEU A 113 -8.79 0.08 6.80
C LEU A 113 -7.75 1.10 7.25
N GLU A 114 -7.15 0.83 8.40
CA GLU A 114 -6.03 1.57 8.97
C GLU A 114 -4.94 0.56 9.35
N PRO A 115 -3.69 0.72 8.85
CA PRO A 115 -2.59 -0.16 9.22
C PRO A 115 -2.23 0.07 10.68
N MET A 116 -1.96 -1.02 11.39
CA MET A 116 -1.57 -0.99 12.80
C MET A 116 -0.05 -0.88 12.91
N LEU A 117 0.44 -0.23 13.97
CA LEU A 117 1.87 -0.31 14.26
C LEU A 117 2.18 -1.69 14.85
N ALA A 118 3.32 -2.28 14.49
CA ALA A 118 3.68 -3.64 14.88
C ALA A 118 3.63 -3.90 16.40
N PHE A 119 3.91 -2.89 17.23
CA PHE A 119 3.82 -2.98 18.69
C PHE A 119 2.38 -3.00 19.24
N GLN A 120 1.38 -2.71 18.41
CA GLN A 120 -0.05 -2.68 18.73
C GLN A 120 -0.79 -3.94 18.27
N TYR A 121 -0.14 -4.81 17.47
CA TYR A 121 -0.75 -6.00 16.92
C TYR A 121 -1.30 -6.93 18.03
N PRO A 122 -2.53 -7.47 17.89
CA PRO A 122 -3.13 -8.36 18.88
C PRO A 122 -2.25 -9.55 19.29
N PRO A 123 -2.25 -9.96 20.58
CA PRO A 123 -1.44 -11.08 21.08
C PRO A 123 -1.52 -12.41 20.30
N PRO A 124 -2.67 -12.80 19.69
CA PRO A 124 -2.71 -13.98 18.81
C PRO A 124 -1.72 -13.96 17.64
N PHE A 125 -1.41 -12.79 17.06
CA PHE A 125 -0.47 -12.69 15.94
C PHE A 125 0.95 -13.13 16.31
N ARG A 126 1.38 -12.95 17.56
CA ARG A 126 2.67 -13.46 18.07
C ARG A 126 2.77 -14.98 17.99
N LYS A 127 1.64 -15.70 18.08
CA LYS A 127 1.60 -17.16 17.95
C LYS A 127 1.59 -17.59 16.48
N LEU A 128 0.88 -16.86 15.63
CA LEU A 128 0.76 -17.15 14.19
C LEU A 128 2.05 -16.84 13.42
N PHE A 129 2.74 -15.74 13.77
CA PHE A 129 3.89 -15.19 13.05
C PHE A 129 5.09 -15.00 13.97
N LYS A 130 5.41 -16.03 14.77
CA LYS A 130 6.49 -15.97 15.77
C LYS A 130 7.81 -15.43 15.19
N LEU A 131 8.20 -15.87 13.99
CA LEU A 131 9.44 -15.43 13.33
C LEU A 131 9.47 -13.92 13.04
N ASP A 132 8.34 -13.34 12.61
CA ASP A 132 8.25 -11.92 12.32
C ASP A 132 8.27 -11.10 13.63
N TYR A 133 7.62 -11.61 14.68
CA TYR A 133 7.70 -11.04 16.02
C TYR A 133 9.09 -11.14 16.65
N ASP A 134 9.79 -12.26 16.49
CA ASP A 134 11.14 -12.42 17.05
C ASP A 134 12.10 -11.37 16.44
N ILE A 135 11.90 -10.95 15.19
CA ILE A 135 12.63 -9.85 14.54
C ILE A 135 12.19 -8.49 15.09
N LEU A 136 10.88 -8.22 15.12
CA LEU A 136 10.31 -6.92 15.55
C LEU A 136 10.59 -6.56 17.02
N TYR A 137 10.87 -7.58 17.85
CA TYR A 137 11.14 -7.44 19.28
C TYR A 137 12.50 -8.05 19.68
N SER A 138 13.43 -8.22 18.72
CA SER A 138 14.82 -8.57 19.02
C SER A 138 15.47 -7.44 19.84
N PRO A 139 16.21 -7.73 20.93
CA PRO A 139 16.88 -6.71 21.72
C PRO A 139 18.15 -6.13 21.07
N ASP A 140 18.58 -6.63 19.91
CA ASP A 140 19.72 -6.14 19.12
C ASP A 140 19.43 -6.21 17.60
N PRO A 141 19.97 -5.28 16.78
CA PRO A 141 19.79 -5.22 15.32
C PRO A 141 20.80 -6.06 14.50
#